data_AF-A0A3B5A827-F1
#
_entry.id   AF-A0A3B5A827-F1
#
_cell.length_a   1.000
_cell.length_b   1.000
_cell.length_c   1.000
_cell.angle_alpha   90.00
_cell.angle_beta   90.00
_cell.angle_gamma   90.00
#
_symmetry.space_group_name_H-M   'P 1'
#
loop_
_entity.id
_entity.type
_entity.pdbx_description
1 polymer ?
#
loop_
_entity_poly.entity_id
_entity_poly.type
_entity_poly.pdbx_seq_one_letter_code
_entity_poly.pdbx_strand_id
1 'polypeptide(L)'
;MSSVSYHISNLLEKMTSTDKDFRFMATNDLMLELQKDSIKLDEDSERKVVTMLLKLLEDKNGEVQNLAVKWQNNRHTRHYQWREKKPKYNKGG
;
A
#
# COMPACT_ATOMS: atom_id res chain seq x y z
N MET A 1 -3.53 9.29 -18.97
CA MET A 1 -3.23 9.11 -17.53
C MET A 1 -4.16 8.05 -16.99
N SER A 2 -3.61 7.04 -16.31
CA SER A 2 -4.33 5.88 -15.80
C SER A 2 -5.47 6.31 -14.86
N SER A 3 -6.71 5.88 -15.13
CA SER A 3 -7.90 6.12 -14.29
C SER A 3 -7.64 5.79 -12.80
N VAL A 4 -6.79 4.78 -12.57
CA VAL A 4 -6.35 4.33 -11.24
C VAL A 4 -5.53 5.38 -10.48
N SER A 5 -4.61 6.11 -11.13
CA SER A 5 -3.78 7.11 -10.45
C SER A 5 -4.63 8.27 -9.90
N TYR A 6 -5.71 8.63 -10.59
CA TYR A 6 -6.69 9.60 -10.10
C TYR A 6 -7.51 9.06 -8.94
N HIS A 7 -7.94 7.80 -9.02
CA HIS A 7 -8.66 7.15 -7.93
C HIS A 7 -7.83 7.12 -6.64
N ILE A 8 -6.55 6.74 -6.74
CA ILE A 8 -5.64 6.74 -5.59
C ILE A 8 -5.41 8.14 -5.06
N SER A 9 -5.21 9.14 -5.92
CA SER A 9 -5.05 10.53 -5.46
C SER A 9 -6.24 11.00 -4.64
N ASN A 10 -7.47 10.68 -5.06
CA ASN A 10 -8.68 10.97 -4.29
C ASN A 10 -8.74 10.21 -2.95
N LEU A 11 -8.28 8.96 -2.90
CA LEU A 11 -8.20 8.21 -1.65
C LEU A 11 -7.16 8.82 -0.69
N LEU A 12 -6.00 9.25 -1.20
CA LEU A 12 -4.95 9.86 -0.40
C LEU A 12 -5.41 11.16 0.26
N GLU A 13 -6.20 11.98 -0.42
CA GLU A 13 -6.80 13.17 0.18
C GLU A 13 -7.72 12.80 1.35
N LYS A 14 -8.58 11.79 1.16
CA LYS A 14 -9.51 11.31 2.21
C LYS A 14 -8.78 10.69 3.41
N MET A 15 -7.62 10.10 3.22
CA MET A 15 -6.76 9.60 4.32
C MET A 15 -6.21 10.71 5.22
N THR A 16 -6.18 11.96 4.75
CA THR A 16 -5.79 13.13 5.57
C THR A 16 -6.97 13.82 6.25
N SER A 17 -8.19 13.33 6.06
CA SER A 17 -9.39 13.92 6.66
C SER A 17 -9.33 13.88 8.19
N THR A 18 -9.95 14.86 8.84
CA THR A 18 -10.10 14.86 10.31
C THR A 18 -11.07 13.79 10.80
N ASP A 19 -11.91 13.27 9.90
CA ASP A 19 -12.90 12.25 10.20
C ASP A 19 -12.27 10.85 10.18
N LYS A 20 -12.38 10.15 11.31
CA LYS A 20 -11.78 8.82 11.49
C LYS A 20 -12.34 7.76 10.53
N ASP A 21 -13.63 7.84 10.20
CA ASP A 21 -14.32 6.84 9.40
C ASP A 21 -13.96 7.04 7.92
N PHE A 22 -13.83 8.29 7.47
CA PHE A 22 -13.26 8.59 6.16
C PHE A 22 -11.82 8.12 6.01
N ARG A 23 -10.97 8.33 7.03
CA ARG A 23 -9.58 7.84 6.99
C ARG A 23 -9.53 6.32 6.93
N PHE A 24 -10.35 5.64 7.72
CA PHE A 24 -10.45 4.18 7.73
C PHE A 24 -10.94 3.64 6.39
N MET A 25 -12.05 4.17 5.86
CA MET A 25 -12.60 3.77 4.56
C MET A 25 -11.59 3.98 3.44
N ALA A 26 -10.94 5.15 3.38
CA ALA A 26 -9.94 5.42 2.36
C ALA A 26 -8.71 4.50 2.45
N THR A 27 -8.29 4.16 3.68
CA THR A 27 -7.18 3.22 3.92
C THR A 27 -7.54 1.80 3.48
N ASN A 28 -8.74 1.36 3.81
CA ASN A 28 -9.22 0.04 3.42
C ASN A 28 -9.36 -0.08 1.90
N ASP A 29 -9.97 0.90 1.25
CA ASP A 29 -10.16 0.93 -0.21
C ASP A 29 -8.81 0.94 -0.95
N LEU A 30 -7.85 1.75 -0.48
CA LEU A 30 -6.51 1.78 -1.05
C LEU A 30 -5.80 0.42 -0.90
N MET A 31 -5.95 -0.24 0.25
CA MET A 31 -5.33 -1.55 0.47
C MET A 31 -5.92 -2.62 -0.46
N LEU A 32 -7.24 -2.61 -0.69
CA LEU A 32 -7.90 -3.51 -1.63
C LEU A 32 -7.46 -3.26 -3.08
N GLU A 33 -7.32 -2.00 -3.49
CA GLU A 33 -6.78 -1.64 -4.80
C GLU A 33 -5.34 -2.16 -4.97
N LEU A 34 -4.46 -1.96 -3.99
CA LEU A 34 -3.07 -2.44 -4.01
C LEU A 34 -2.90 -3.97 -3.93
N GLN A 35 -3.96 -4.69 -3.54
CA GLN A 35 -4.01 -6.14 -3.60
C GLN A 35 -4.37 -6.68 -4.98
N LYS A 36 -4.92 -5.85 -5.88
CA LYS A 36 -5.19 -6.26 -7.25
C LYS A 36 -3.88 -6.34 -8.02
N ASP A 37 -3.52 -7.54 -8.49
CA ASP A 37 -2.29 -7.78 -9.27
C ASP A 37 -2.21 -6.99 -10.59
N SER A 38 -3.35 -6.44 -11.05
CA SER A 38 -3.43 -5.64 -12.28
C SER A 38 -3.09 -4.16 -12.08
N ILE A 39 -2.87 -3.72 -10.85
CA ILE A 39 -2.60 -2.31 -10.58
C ILE A 39 -1.17 -1.97 -11.01
N LYS A 40 -1.04 -1.08 -12.00
CA LYS A 40 0.25 -0.53 -12.42
C LYS A 40 0.34 0.89 -11.89
N LEU A 41 1.13 1.06 -10.84
CA LEU A 41 1.49 2.38 -10.31
C LEU A 41 2.82 2.81 -10.90
N ASP A 42 2.87 4.08 -11.29
CA ASP A 42 4.14 4.75 -11.55
C ASP A 42 4.91 4.95 -10.24
N GLU A 43 6.23 5.09 -10.36
CA GLU A 43 7.14 5.21 -9.21
C GLU A 43 6.78 6.39 -8.29
N ASP A 44 6.33 7.51 -8.86
CA ASP A 44 5.89 8.69 -8.10
C ASP A 44 4.64 8.41 -7.27
N SER A 45 3.64 7.74 -7.86
CA SER A 45 2.41 7.32 -7.18
C SER A 45 2.70 6.30 -6.08
N GLU A 46 3.59 5.33 -6.33
CA GLU A 46 4.03 4.38 -5.30
C GLU A 46 4.68 5.10 -4.11
N ARG A 47 5.61 6.03 -4.38
CA ARG A 47 6.26 6.81 -3.30
C ARG A 47 5.24 7.56 -2.46
N LYS A 48 4.26 8.24 -3.09
CA LYS A 48 3.19 8.95 -2.38
C LYS A 48 2.36 8.03 -1.51
N VAL A 49 1.95 6.88 -2.04
CA VAL A 49 1.19 5.86 -1.30
C VAL A 49 1.98 5.35 -0.10
N VAL A 50 3.25 5.04 -0.28
CA VAL A 50 4.14 4.57 0.81
C VAL A 50 4.29 5.64 1.89
N THR A 51 4.56 6.90 1.51
CA THR A 51 4.67 8.00 2.47
C THR A 51 3.38 8.20 3.26
N MET A 52 2.22 8.08 2.61
CA MET A 52 0.93 8.20 3.27
C MET A 52 0.65 7.04 4.23
N LEU A 53 0.96 5.80 3.84
CA LEU A 53 0.83 4.65 4.73
C LEU A 53 1.77 4.74 5.94
N LEU A 54 2.97 5.27 5.77
CA LEU A 54 3.89 5.54 6.88
C LEU A 54 3.30 6.56 7.88
N LYS A 55 2.66 7.63 7.39
CA LYS A 55 1.96 8.58 8.26
C LYS A 55 0.79 7.94 9.00
N LEU A 56 0.07 7.02 8.37
CA LEU A 56 -1.05 6.31 9.02
C LEU A 56 -0.60 5.33 10.10
N LEU A 57 0.64 4.83 10.03
CA LEU A 57 1.25 4.08 11.15
C LEU A 57 1.48 4.95 12.38
N GLU A 58 1.58 6.27 12.21
CA GLU A 58 1.71 7.23 13.29
C GLU A 58 0.35 7.85 13.69
N ASP A 59 -0.76 7.35 13.13
CA ASP A 59 -2.09 7.87 13.45
C ASP A 59 -2.49 7.53 14.89
N LYS A 60 -3.24 8.44 15.52
CA LYS A 60 -3.76 8.27 16.89
C LYS A 60 -4.81 7.15 17.00
N ASN A 61 -5.42 6.76 15.88
CA ASN A 61 -6.44 5.71 15.85
C ASN A 61 -5.82 4.32 15.61
N GLY A 62 -5.98 3.43 16.60
CA GLY A 62 -5.48 2.05 16.54
C GLY A 62 -6.07 1.20 15.42
N GLU A 63 -7.30 1.47 14.96
CA GLU A 63 -7.92 0.72 13.85
C GLU A 63 -7.25 1.03 12.51
N VAL A 64 -6.93 2.30 12.29
CA VAL A 64 -6.21 2.77 11.10
C VAL A 64 -4.77 2.26 11.12
N GLN A 65 -4.12 2.29 12.28
CA GLN A 65 -2.81 1.69 12.49
C GLN A 65 -2.80 0.19 12.15
N ASN A 66 -3.81 -0.57 12.61
CA ASN A 66 -3.90 -2.00 12.36
C ASN A 66 -4.02 -2.32 10.86
N LEU A 67 -4.72 -1.50 10.07
CA LEU A 67 -4.76 -1.63 8.62
C LEU A 67 -3.38 -1.38 7.99
N ALA A 68 -2.68 -0.33 8.43
CA ALA A 68 -1.35 -0.01 7.91
C ALA A 68 -0.30 -1.10 8.26
N VAL A 69 -0.39 -1.70 9.44
CA VAL A 69 0.46 -2.84 9.84
C VAL A 69 0.17 -4.08 9.00
N LYS A 70 -1.12 -4.38 8.74
CA LYS A 70 -1.51 -5.49 7.84
C LYS A 70 -0.95 -5.29 6.43
N TRP A 71 -0.96 -4.06 5.93
CA TRP A 71 -0.33 -3.75 4.65
C TRP A 71 1.17 -4.04 4.66
N GLN A 72 1.92 -3.59 5.67
CA GLN A 72 3.35 -3.86 5.78
C GLN A 72 3.63 -5.36 5.77
N ASN A 73 2.85 -6.15 6.52
CA ASN A 73 2.98 -7.60 6.53
C ASN A 73 2.71 -8.21 5.15
N ASN A 74 1.65 -7.78 4.45
CA ASN A 74 1.38 -8.25 3.09
C ASN A 74 2.48 -7.86 2.10
N ARG A 75 3.06 -6.66 2.21
CA ARG A 75 4.21 -6.25 1.39
C ARG A 75 5.43 -7.11 1.69
N HIS A 76 5.72 -7.36 2.96
CA HIS A 76 6.87 -8.17 3.39
C HIS A 76 6.74 -9.62 2.93
N THR A 77 5.54 -10.21 3.08
CA THR A 77 5.24 -11.56 2.57
C THR A 77 5.38 -11.63 1.05
N ARG A 78 4.88 -10.63 0.29
CA ARG A 78 5.07 -10.58 -1.16
C ARG A 78 6.55 -10.44 -1.54
N HIS A 79 7.31 -9.63 -0.81
CA HIS A 79 8.75 -9.46 -1.03
C HIS A 79 9.54 -10.73 -0.69
N TYR A 80 9.18 -11.44 0.39
CA TYR A 80 9.76 -12.74 0.75
C TYR A 80 9.43 -13.82 -0.27
N GLN A 81 8.17 -13.95 -0.70
CA GLN A 81 7.79 -14.89 -1.75
C GLN A 81 8.51 -14.59 -3.07
N TRP A 82 8.74 -13.32 -3.40
CA TRP A 82 9.53 -12.94 -4.57
C TRP A 82 11.02 -13.31 -4.40
N ARG A 83 11.56 -13.21 -3.18
CA ARG A 83 12.94 -13.62 -2.87
C ARG A 83 13.14 -15.13 -2.92
N GLU A 84 12.16 -15.92 -2.47
CA GLU A 84 12.19 -17.39 -2.51
C GLU A 84 11.91 -17.96 -3.89
N LYS A 85 11.14 -17.27 -4.73
CA LYS A 85 10.89 -17.64 -6.13
C LYS A 85 12.01 -17.24 -7.10
N LYS A 86 13.12 -16.65 -6.64
CA LYS A 86 14.29 -16.51 -7.49
C LYS A 86 14.86 -17.90 -7.80
N PRO A 87 14.90 -18.34 -9.07
CA PRO A 87 15.62 -19.56 -9.42
C PRO A 87 17.07 -19.39 -8.96
N LYS A 88 17.59 -20.36 -8.20
CA LYS A 88 19.00 -20.46 -7.90
C LYS A 88 19.74 -20.51 -9.24
N TYR A 89 20.22 -19.37 -9.73
CA TYR A 89 21.09 -19.37 -10.90
C TYR A 89 22.36 -20.11 -10.49
N ASN A 90 22.49 -21.28 -11.10
CA ASN A 90 23.54 -22.26 -11.03
C ASN A 90 24.92 -21.60 -10.85
N LYS A 91 25.55 -21.77 -9.68
CA LYS A 91 27.01 -21.66 -9.57
C LYS A 91 27.59 -23.06 -9.78
N GLY A 92 27.62 -23.46 -11.04
CA GLY A 92 28.55 -24.45 -11.56
C GLY A 92 29.64 -23.69 -12.32
N GLY A 93 30.88 -23.87 -11.88
CA GLY A 93 32.08 -23.18 -12.36
C GLY A 93 33.14 -23.20 -11.28
#